data_AF-A0A519DGN5-F1
#
_entry.id   AF-A0A519DGN5-F1
#
_cell.length_a   1.000
_cell.length_b   1.000
_cell.length_c   1.000
_cell.angle_alpha   90.00
_cell.angle_beta   90.00
_cell.angle_gamma   90.00
#
_symmetry.space_group_name_H-M   'P 1'
#
loop_
_entity.id
_entity.type
_entity.pdbx_description
1 polymer ?
#
loop_
_entity_poly.entity_id
_entity_poly.type
_entity_poly.pdbx_seq_one_letter_code
_entity_poly.pdbx_strand_id
1 'polypeptide(L)'
;MDSNARAEIVAHIKGEGVDVHTLLSGPDCAWRRRVLLGVEAVLSRLDRASKDDADGRLALKELKGIIDARIRNPNCEIKRCGIDTLRTISEKVQEPQRRSNLQDGIQKGSLRQVFGGRQGGGEYDRVFRELVKGDGAVVLGNAGETDEVVTIDVKRVIRWPTSLHGKSGMKVVELPLSRLDPE
;
A
#
# COMPACT_ATOMS: atom_id res chain seq x y z
N MET A 1 -28.71 7.42 -4.96
CA MET A 1 -27.57 7.44 -4.02
C MET A 1 -27.53 8.76 -3.32
N ASP A 2 -27.67 8.74 -2.00
CA ASP A 2 -27.54 9.91 -1.14
C ASP A 2 -26.06 10.17 -0.78
N SER A 3 -25.83 11.19 0.04
CA SER A 3 -24.50 11.59 0.52
C SER A 3 -23.79 10.47 1.29
N ASN A 4 -24.52 9.71 2.11
CA ASN A 4 -23.95 8.65 2.94
C ASN A 4 -23.51 7.46 2.10
N ALA A 5 -24.34 7.01 1.17
CA ALA A 5 -23.96 5.93 0.25
C ALA A 5 -22.75 6.32 -0.63
N ARG A 6 -22.62 7.60 -0.99
CA ARG A 6 -21.43 8.11 -1.70
C ARG A 6 -20.18 8.08 -0.82
N ALA A 7 -20.30 8.45 0.45
CA ALA A 7 -19.21 8.39 1.42
C ALA A 7 -18.72 6.94 1.63
N GLU A 8 -19.63 5.97 1.73
CA GLU A 8 -19.29 4.55 1.83
C GLU A 8 -18.54 4.05 0.59
N ILE A 9 -18.94 4.47 -0.62
CA ILE A 9 -18.19 4.14 -1.85
C ILE A 9 -16.80 4.75 -1.82
N VAL A 10 -16.66 6.02 -1.41
CA VAL A 10 -15.36 6.68 -1.31
C VAL A 10 -14.46 5.95 -0.32
N ALA A 11 -14.96 5.61 0.86
CA ALA A 11 -14.25 4.82 1.86
C ALA A 11 -13.82 3.45 1.28
N HIS A 12 -14.71 2.78 0.54
CA HIS A 12 -14.39 1.52 -0.13
C HIS A 12 -13.33 1.67 -1.22
N ILE A 13 -13.33 2.74 -2.02
CA ILE A 13 -12.33 2.99 -3.07
C ILE A 13 -10.97 3.35 -2.48
N LYS A 14 -10.97 4.13 -1.40
CA LYS A 14 -9.79 4.53 -0.63
C LYS A 14 -9.20 3.37 0.19
N GLY A 15 -9.97 2.31 0.43
CA GLY A 15 -9.56 1.20 1.30
C GLY A 15 -9.56 1.58 2.78
N GLU A 16 -10.38 2.55 3.18
CA GLU A 16 -10.54 2.91 4.59
C GLU A 16 -11.15 1.74 5.36
N GLY A 17 -10.56 1.39 6.50
CA GLY A 17 -11.02 0.26 7.32
C GLY A 17 -10.65 -1.12 6.76
N VAL A 18 -9.83 -1.20 5.70
CA VAL A 18 -9.33 -2.48 5.18
C VAL A 18 -8.40 -3.15 6.18
N ASP A 19 -8.78 -4.33 6.64
CA ASP A 19 -7.93 -5.20 7.45
C ASP A 19 -7.20 -6.23 6.56
N VAL A 20 -5.87 -6.10 6.47
CA VAL A 20 -5.01 -6.95 5.64
C VAL A 20 -5.13 -8.44 6.02
N HIS A 21 -5.28 -8.75 7.31
CA HIS A 21 -5.36 -10.14 7.76
C HIS A 21 -6.69 -10.77 7.33
N THR A 22 -7.79 -10.05 7.50
CA THR A 22 -9.14 -10.45 7.07
C THR A 22 -9.20 -10.64 5.55
N LEU A 23 -8.57 -9.75 4.77
CA LEU A 23 -8.55 -9.88 3.31
C LEU A 23 -7.73 -11.05 2.81
N LEU A 24 -6.57 -11.32 3.41
CA LEU A 24 -5.71 -12.41 2.99
C LEU A 24 -6.36 -13.77 3.29
N SER A 25 -7.01 -13.90 4.45
CA SER A 25 -7.72 -15.12 4.86
C SER A 25 -9.10 -15.29 4.21
N GLY A 26 -9.65 -14.21 3.67
CA GLY A 26 -10.96 -14.18 3.04
C GLY A 26 -11.00 -14.72 1.60
N PRO A 27 -12.20 -14.72 0.97
CA PRO A 27 -12.37 -15.14 -0.41
C PRO A 27 -11.58 -14.24 -1.38
N ASP A 28 -11.40 -14.70 -2.62
CA ASP A 28 -10.78 -13.86 -3.65
C ASP A 28 -11.64 -12.64 -3.97
N CYS A 29 -11.05 -11.45 -3.90
CA CYS A 29 -11.69 -10.18 -4.20
C CYS A 29 -10.64 -9.15 -4.67
N ALA A 30 -11.11 -8.03 -5.26
CA ALA A 30 -10.21 -7.00 -5.78
C ALA A 30 -9.25 -6.46 -4.72
N TRP A 31 -9.73 -6.26 -3.49
CA TRP A 31 -8.91 -5.81 -2.37
C TRP A 31 -7.87 -6.85 -1.93
N ARG A 32 -8.21 -8.14 -1.93
CA ARG A 32 -7.23 -9.22 -1.67
C ARG A 32 -6.12 -9.20 -2.72
N ARG A 33 -6.45 -9.07 -4.01
CA ARG A 33 -5.45 -8.98 -5.09
C ARG A 33 -4.56 -7.75 -4.96
N ARG A 34 -5.11 -6.59 -4.60
CA ARG A 34 -4.32 -5.37 -4.32
C ARG A 34 -3.35 -5.58 -3.16
N VAL A 35 -3.79 -6.23 -2.08
CA VAL A 35 -2.92 -6.56 -0.96
C VAL A 35 -1.78 -7.49 -1.39
N LEU A 36 -2.07 -8.52 -2.19
CA LEU A 36 -1.05 -9.44 -2.71
C LEU A 36 0.01 -8.71 -3.55
N LEU A 37 -0.43 -7.84 -4.47
CA LEU A 37 0.48 -7.01 -5.29
C LEU A 37 1.34 -6.09 -4.43
N GLY A 38 0.75 -5.47 -3.41
CA GLY A 38 1.52 -4.59 -2.55
C GLY A 38 2.48 -5.36 -1.61
N VAL A 39 2.14 -6.57 -1.17
CA VAL A 39 3.10 -7.47 -0.48
C VAL A 39 4.29 -7.79 -1.39
N GLU A 40 4.03 -8.11 -2.66
CA GLU A 40 5.07 -8.37 -3.66
C GLU A 40 5.95 -7.12 -3.89
N ALA A 41 5.35 -5.93 -3.93
CA ALA A 41 6.08 -4.67 -4.04
C ALA A 41 6.97 -4.40 -2.82
N VAL A 42 6.51 -4.71 -1.59
CA VAL A 42 7.35 -4.63 -0.38
C VAL A 42 8.51 -5.62 -0.47
N LEU A 43 8.26 -6.86 -0.90
CA LEU A 43 9.31 -7.87 -1.08
C LEU A 43 10.35 -7.45 -2.12
N SER A 44 9.92 -6.90 -3.25
CA SER A 44 10.83 -6.36 -4.27
C SER A 44 11.72 -5.23 -3.74
N ARG A 45 11.17 -4.33 -2.91
CA ARG A 45 11.97 -3.28 -2.25
C ARG A 45 12.94 -3.85 -1.22
N LEU A 46 12.54 -4.89 -0.48
CA LEU A 46 13.43 -5.60 0.44
C LEU A 46 14.56 -6.32 -0.31
N ASP A 47 14.28 -6.90 -1.48
CA ASP A 47 15.29 -7.53 -2.35
C ASP A 47 16.29 -6.51 -2.92
N ARG A 48 15.85 -5.28 -3.21
CA ARG A 48 16.77 -4.17 -3.54
C ARG A 48 17.57 -3.73 -2.32
N ALA A 49 16.92 -3.58 -1.17
CA ALA A 49 17.51 -3.12 0.08
C ALA A 49 18.54 -4.07 0.70
N SER A 50 18.63 -5.33 0.26
CA SER A 50 19.69 -6.24 0.69
C SER A 50 21.02 -6.02 -0.04
N LYS A 51 21.05 -5.22 -1.10
CA LYS A 51 22.27 -4.88 -1.84
C LYS A 51 23.02 -3.74 -1.14
N ASP A 52 24.34 -3.83 -1.04
CA ASP A 52 25.19 -2.78 -0.45
C ASP A 52 25.67 -1.77 -1.50
N ASP A 53 24.75 -1.28 -2.33
CA ASP A 53 25.03 -0.33 -3.40
C ASP A 53 24.23 0.98 -3.24
N ALA A 54 24.27 1.86 -4.25
CA ALA A 54 23.48 3.09 -4.24
C ALA A 54 21.97 2.80 -4.30
N ASP A 55 21.55 1.76 -5.04
CA ASP A 55 20.15 1.38 -5.20
C ASP A 55 19.57 0.83 -3.89
N GLY A 56 20.30 -0.03 -3.19
CA GLY A 56 19.90 -0.57 -1.89
C GLY A 56 19.78 0.52 -0.82
N ARG A 57 20.65 1.53 -0.84
CA ARG A 57 20.51 2.72 0.03
C ARG A 57 19.26 3.55 -0.27
N LEU A 58 18.88 3.66 -1.55
CA LEU A 58 17.63 4.31 -1.95
C LEU A 58 16.41 3.48 -1.51
N ALA A 59 16.41 2.18 -1.75
CA ALA A 59 15.35 1.27 -1.33
C ALA A 59 15.15 1.27 0.20
N LEU A 60 16.23 1.33 0.99
CA LEU A 60 16.15 1.48 2.44
C LEU A 60 15.50 2.81 2.85
N LYS A 61 15.80 3.92 2.15
CA LYS A 61 15.14 5.21 2.40
C LYS A 61 13.66 5.17 2.04
N GLU A 62 13.28 4.51 0.95
CA GLU A 62 11.88 4.30 0.56
C GLU A 62 11.11 3.53 1.65
N LEU A 63 11.64 2.37 2.07
CA LEU A 63 11.06 1.56 3.14
C LEU A 63 10.98 2.34 4.46
N LYS A 64 11.98 3.17 4.76
CA LYS A 64 11.98 4.05 5.93
C LYS A 64 10.88 5.12 5.84
N GLY A 65 10.69 5.72 4.67
CA GLY A 65 9.61 6.69 4.44
C GLY A 65 8.22 6.09 4.64
N ILE A 66 8.01 4.86 4.14
CA ILE A 66 6.77 4.10 4.32
C ILE A 66 6.49 3.86 5.80
N ILE A 67 7.47 3.32 6.54
CA ILE A 67 7.24 2.99 7.94
C ILE A 67 7.08 4.22 8.82
N ASP A 68 7.81 5.31 8.53
CA ASP A 68 7.65 6.58 9.26
C ASP A 68 6.28 7.22 9.04
N ALA A 69 5.72 7.06 7.83
CA ALA A 69 4.34 7.45 7.57
C ALA A 69 3.36 6.59 8.36
N ARG A 70 3.59 5.28 8.42
CA ARG A 70 2.73 4.33 9.15
C ARG A 70 2.75 4.54 10.66
N ILE A 71 3.91 4.82 11.25
CA ILE A 71 4.07 5.03 12.70
C ILE A 71 3.20 6.18 13.23
N ARG A 72 2.89 7.18 12.38
CA ARG A 72 1.99 8.27 12.75
C ARG A 72 0.54 7.83 12.95
N ASN A 73 0.14 6.68 12.41
CA ASN A 73 -1.20 6.14 12.59
C ASN A 73 -1.35 5.55 14.02
N PRO A 74 -2.40 5.92 14.78
CA PRO A 74 -2.61 5.41 16.14
C PRO A 74 -2.71 3.88 16.21
N ASN A 75 -3.17 3.22 15.14
CA ASN A 75 -3.32 1.77 15.06
C ASN A 75 -2.02 1.03 14.67
N CYS A 76 -0.88 1.71 14.63
CA CYS A 76 0.42 1.09 14.34
C CYS A 76 0.97 0.35 15.58
N GLU A 77 1.31 -0.94 15.41
CA GLU A 77 1.88 -1.80 16.46
C GLU A 77 3.29 -1.37 16.90
N ILE A 78 4.00 -0.60 16.07
CA ILE A 78 5.37 -0.16 16.34
C ILE A 78 5.44 1.36 16.54
N LYS A 79 6.33 1.81 17.43
CA LYS A 79 6.54 3.24 17.74
C LYS A 79 7.81 3.82 17.15
N ARG A 80 8.76 2.95 16.74
CA ARG A 80 10.01 3.35 16.11
C ARG A 80 10.53 2.23 15.23
N CYS A 81 11.22 2.59 14.15
CA CYS A 81 11.93 1.65 13.29
C CYS A 81 13.24 2.31 12.83
N GLY A 82 14.37 1.63 13.05
CA GLY A 82 15.68 2.09 12.58
C GLY A 82 15.99 1.54 11.19
N ILE A 83 16.88 2.20 10.45
CA ILE A 83 17.36 1.71 9.15
C ILE A 83 18.04 0.35 9.30
N ASP A 84 18.77 0.11 10.39
CA ASP A 84 19.43 -1.18 10.65
C ASP A 84 18.41 -2.31 10.81
N THR A 85 17.24 -2.04 11.41
CA THR A 85 16.16 -3.02 11.52
C THR A 85 15.63 -3.40 10.15
N LEU A 86 15.45 -2.42 9.25
CA LEU A 86 15.02 -2.66 7.87
C LEU A 86 16.06 -3.46 7.09
N ARG A 87 17.35 -3.18 7.31
CA ARG A 87 18.46 -3.95 6.73
C ARG A 87 18.49 -5.40 7.23
N THR A 88 18.31 -5.62 8.54
CA THR A 88 18.21 -6.99 9.05
C THR A 88 17.02 -7.75 8.46
N ILE A 89 15.88 -7.06 8.23
CA ILE A 89 14.73 -7.68 7.58
C ILE A 89 15.05 -8.02 6.12
N SER A 90 15.66 -7.10 5.35
CA SER A 90 16.01 -7.35 3.95
C SER A 90 16.98 -8.52 3.81
N GLU A 91 17.98 -8.63 4.68
CA GLU A 91 18.90 -9.77 4.75
C GLU A 91 18.16 -11.08 5.07
N LYS A 92 17.27 -11.08 6.07
CA LYS A 92 16.50 -12.29 6.44
C LYS A 92 15.53 -12.75 5.35
N VAL A 93 14.99 -11.83 4.55
CA VAL A 93 14.14 -12.18 3.39
C VAL A 93 14.89 -12.98 2.33
N GLN A 94 16.22 -12.81 2.23
CA GLN A 94 17.03 -13.53 1.25
C GLN A 94 17.24 -15.02 1.61
N GLU A 95 16.95 -15.45 2.85
CA GLU A 95 17.07 -16.86 3.22
C GLU A 95 16.00 -17.69 2.46
N PRO A 96 16.40 -18.66 1.61
CA PRO A 96 15.46 -19.36 0.71
C PRO A 96 14.29 -20.03 1.45
N GLN A 97 14.57 -20.65 2.59
CA GLN A 97 13.55 -21.30 3.41
C GLN A 97 12.54 -20.30 3.98
N ARG A 98 13.00 -19.14 4.45
CA ARG A 98 12.11 -18.09 4.97
C ARG A 98 11.25 -17.51 3.86
N ARG A 99 11.83 -17.27 2.69
CA ARG A 99 11.10 -16.77 1.52
C ARG A 99 10.02 -17.76 1.06
N SER A 100 10.37 -19.04 0.95
CA SER A 100 9.41 -20.08 0.61
C SER A 100 8.29 -20.17 1.65
N ASN A 101 8.61 -20.11 2.94
CA ASN A 101 7.63 -20.16 4.02
C ASN A 101 6.69 -18.94 4.02
N LEU A 102 7.23 -17.76 3.68
CA LEU A 102 6.45 -16.53 3.56
C LEU A 102 5.51 -16.59 2.36
N GLN A 103 6.00 -17.02 1.20
CA GLN A 103 5.19 -17.17 -0.01
C GLN A 103 4.08 -18.21 0.16
N ASP A 104 4.39 -19.38 0.75
CA ASP A 104 3.38 -20.39 1.11
C ASP A 104 2.35 -19.84 2.09
N GLY A 105 2.79 -19.05 3.07
CA GLY A 105 1.90 -18.33 3.99
C GLY A 105 0.95 -17.40 3.25
N ILE A 106 1.48 -16.53 2.38
CA ILE A 106 0.70 -15.56 1.60
C ILE A 106 -0.33 -16.27 0.70
N GLN A 107 0.07 -17.35 0.02
CA GLN A 107 -0.84 -18.17 -0.80
C GLN A 107 -1.98 -18.78 0.04
N LYS A 108 -1.67 -19.23 1.25
CA LYS A 108 -2.63 -19.74 2.23
C LYS A 108 -3.38 -18.65 3.01
N GLY A 109 -3.16 -17.38 2.66
CA GLY A 109 -3.90 -16.25 3.23
C GLY A 109 -3.38 -15.73 4.57
N SER A 110 -2.10 -15.92 4.89
CA SER A 110 -1.52 -15.52 6.17
C SER A 110 -0.10 -14.94 6.04
N LEU A 111 0.14 -13.80 6.69
CA LEU A 111 1.49 -13.27 6.90
C LEU A 111 2.15 -14.01 8.08
N ARG A 112 2.73 -15.17 7.79
CA ARG A 112 3.42 -15.99 8.79
C ARG A 112 4.57 -15.24 9.44
N GLN A 113 4.82 -15.56 10.71
CA GLN A 113 6.01 -15.09 11.42
C GLN A 113 7.23 -15.86 10.93
N VAL A 114 8.08 -15.20 10.15
CA VAL A 114 9.25 -15.81 9.50
C VAL A 114 10.55 -15.08 9.84
N PHE A 115 10.52 -13.89 10.42
CA PHE A 115 11.72 -13.08 10.66
C PHE A 115 12.21 -13.09 12.12
N GLY A 116 11.32 -13.31 13.08
CA GLY A 116 11.63 -13.34 14.50
C GLY A 116 12.02 -11.96 15.04
N GLY A 117 13.06 -11.91 15.88
CA GLY A 117 13.45 -10.73 16.64
C GLY A 117 14.76 -10.94 17.38
N ARG A 118 15.31 -9.87 17.95
CA ARG A 118 16.64 -9.85 18.58
C ARG A 118 16.81 -10.84 19.75
N GLN A 119 15.72 -11.20 20.43
CA GLN A 119 15.70 -12.13 21.56
C GLN A 119 14.64 -13.25 21.38
N GLY A 120 14.42 -13.71 20.14
CA GLY A 120 13.39 -14.71 19.85
C GLY A 120 11.94 -14.18 19.86
N GLY A 121 11.73 -12.89 20.11
CA GLY A 121 10.43 -12.24 19.95
C GLY A 121 10.08 -11.99 18.47
N GLY A 122 8.89 -11.45 18.17
CA GLY A 122 8.42 -11.16 16.80
C GLY A 122 8.58 -9.69 16.37
N GLU A 123 9.71 -9.04 16.68
CA GLU A 123 9.94 -7.62 16.36
C GLU A 123 10.02 -7.38 14.84
N TYR A 124 10.81 -8.18 14.13
CA TYR A 124 10.98 -8.04 12.68
C TYR A 124 9.70 -8.37 11.94
N ASP A 125 8.94 -9.36 12.41
CA ASP A 125 7.62 -9.70 11.84
C ASP A 125 6.61 -8.57 12.04
N ARG A 126 6.63 -7.89 13.20
CA ARG A 126 5.79 -6.70 13.44
C ARG A 126 6.13 -5.58 12.47
N VAL A 127 7.41 -5.29 12.29
CA VAL A 127 7.87 -4.25 11.35
C VAL A 127 7.47 -4.62 9.92
N PHE A 128 7.66 -5.87 9.50
CA PHE A 128 7.23 -6.33 8.19
C PHE A 128 5.72 -6.21 7.98
N ARG A 129 4.91 -6.61 8.96
CA ARG A 129 3.44 -6.42 8.89
C ARG A 129 3.07 -4.95 8.76
N GLU A 130 3.69 -4.07 9.53
CA GLU A 130 3.41 -2.63 9.44
C GLU A 130 3.95 -2.02 8.13
N LEU A 131 5.03 -2.55 7.54
CA LEU A 131 5.46 -2.18 6.19
C LEU A 131 4.41 -2.55 5.15
N VAL A 132 3.88 -3.78 5.21
CA VAL A 132 2.79 -4.22 4.31
C VAL A 132 1.55 -3.34 4.51
N LYS A 133 1.14 -3.07 5.75
CA LYS A 133 -0.01 -2.20 6.04
C LYS A 133 0.24 -0.72 5.68
N GLY A 134 1.50 -0.29 5.58
CA GLY A 134 1.91 1.08 5.36
C GLY A 134 2.26 1.40 3.92
N ASP A 135 2.65 0.41 3.11
CA ASP A 135 3.00 0.62 1.73
C ASP A 135 1.79 1.11 0.95
N GLY A 136 1.96 2.25 0.28
CA GLY A 136 0.95 2.79 -0.60
C GLY A 136 0.55 1.77 -1.67
N ALA A 137 1.44 0.93 -2.19
CA ALA A 137 1.03 -0.10 -3.15
C ALA A 137 -0.06 -1.06 -2.61
N VAL A 138 -0.14 -1.24 -1.28
CA VAL A 138 -1.18 -2.03 -0.58
C VAL A 138 -2.42 -1.17 -0.26
N VAL A 139 -2.26 0.11 0.12
CA VAL A 139 -3.35 0.94 0.71
C VAL A 139 -3.60 2.31 0.02
N LEU A 140 -2.66 2.90 -0.73
CA LEU A 140 -2.77 4.29 -1.26
C LEU A 140 -2.40 4.48 -2.76
N GLY A 141 -1.42 3.78 -3.31
CA GLY A 141 -0.97 3.85 -4.70
C GLY A 141 -1.84 3.06 -5.68
N ASN A 142 -2.66 2.12 -5.19
CA ASN A 142 -3.72 1.44 -5.95
C ASN A 142 -5.14 1.81 -5.48
N ALA A 143 -5.25 2.57 -4.39
CA ALA A 143 -6.50 3.17 -3.98
C ALA A 143 -6.72 4.41 -4.85
N GLY A 144 -7.94 4.61 -5.34
CA GLY A 144 -8.22 5.79 -6.16
C GLY A 144 -8.03 7.04 -5.31
N GLU A 145 -7.03 7.87 -5.63
CA GLU A 145 -6.96 9.22 -5.08
C GLU A 145 -8.24 9.93 -5.52
N THR A 146 -9.08 10.26 -4.55
CA THR A 146 -10.42 10.79 -4.79
C THR A 146 -10.58 12.07 -3.99
N ASP A 147 -11.12 13.10 -4.63
CA ASP A 147 -11.62 14.27 -3.95
C ASP A 147 -12.99 13.92 -3.34
N GLU A 148 -12.96 13.60 -2.04
CA GLU A 148 -14.12 13.17 -1.27
C GLU A 148 -15.22 14.23 -1.24
N VAL A 149 -14.84 15.51 -1.13
CA VAL A 149 -15.78 16.64 -1.07
C VAL A 149 -16.55 16.75 -2.39
N VAL A 150 -15.87 16.49 -3.52
CA VAL A 150 -16.53 16.43 -4.84
C VAL A 150 -17.50 15.25 -4.93
N THR A 151 -17.13 14.10 -4.35
CA THR A 151 -17.87 12.85 -4.55
C THR A 151 -19.13 12.76 -3.67
N ILE A 152 -19.02 13.20 -2.41
CA ILE A 152 -20.10 13.16 -1.41
C ILE A 152 -21.20 14.19 -1.72
N ASP A 153 -20.83 15.38 -2.20
CA ASP A 153 -21.76 16.46 -2.48
C ASP A 153 -22.68 16.12 -3.67
N VAL A 154 -23.96 15.85 -3.37
CA VAL A 154 -24.99 15.50 -4.36
C VAL A 154 -25.29 16.67 -5.31
N LYS A 155 -25.02 17.92 -4.89
CA LYS A 155 -25.29 19.13 -5.67
C LYS A 155 -24.02 19.71 -6.29
N ARG A 156 -22.92 18.94 -6.30
CA ARG A 156 -21.63 19.39 -6.81
C ARG A 156 -21.73 19.85 -8.27
N VAL A 157 -21.28 21.07 -8.53
CA VAL A 157 -21.15 21.59 -9.90
C VAL A 157 -19.84 21.08 -10.49
N ILE A 158 -19.95 20.39 -11.62
CA ILE A 158 -18.80 19.92 -12.41
C ILE A 158 -18.60 20.85 -13.61
N ARG A 159 -17.33 21.00 -14.02
CA ARG A 159 -16.98 21.81 -15.18
C ARG A 159 -17.63 21.24 -16.44
N TRP A 160 -18.28 22.09 -17.22
CA TRP A 160 -18.92 21.69 -18.47
C TRP A 160 -17.89 21.10 -19.45
N PRO A 161 -18.11 19.88 -19.98
CA PRO A 161 -17.28 19.31 -21.05
C PRO A 161 -17.20 20.28 -22.23
N THR A 162 -16.06 20.38 -22.92
CA THR A 162 -15.82 21.30 -24.04
C THR A 162 -15.68 22.79 -23.70
N SER A 163 -15.87 23.21 -22.44
CA SER A 163 -15.65 24.59 -22.00
C SER A 163 -14.16 24.98 -21.95
N LEU A 164 -13.88 26.29 -21.78
CA LEU A 164 -12.52 26.80 -21.60
C LEU A 164 -12.14 26.85 -20.11
N HIS A 165 -10.96 26.33 -19.75
CA HIS A 165 -10.43 26.43 -18.40
C HIS A 165 -9.74 27.79 -18.19
N GLY A 166 -10.45 28.74 -17.55
CA GLY A 166 -10.02 30.13 -17.43
C GLY A 166 -8.61 30.38 -16.87
N LYS A 167 -8.08 29.51 -16.00
CA LYS A 167 -6.71 29.67 -15.47
C LYS A 167 -5.60 29.28 -16.46
N SER A 168 -5.87 28.31 -17.33
CA SER A 168 -4.86 27.69 -18.21
C SER A 168 -5.06 28.05 -19.68
N GLY A 169 -6.24 28.53 -20.06
CA GLY A 169 -6.64 28.72 -21.45
C GLY A 169 -6.85 27.41 -22.22
N MET A 170 -6.75 26.24 -21.58
CA MET A 170 -6.96 24.95 -22.23
C MET A 170 -8.45 24.60 -22.33
N LYS A 171 -8.83 23.91 -23.41
CA LYS A 171 -10.18 23.35 -23.58
C LYS A 171 -10.34 22.10 -22.71
N VAL A 172 -11.47 21.98 -22.04
CA VAL A 172 -11.88 20.76 -21.33
C VAL A 172 -12.27 19.72 -22.38
N VAL A 173 -11.48 18.66 -22.49
CA VAL A 173 -11.74 17.58 -23.45
C VAL A 173 -12.14 16.32 -22.72
N GLU A 174 -13.04 15.54 -23.31
CA GLU A 174 -13.35 14.19 -22.84
C GLU A 174 -12.15 13.28 -23.11
N LEU A 175 -11.79 12.44 -22.14
CA LEU A 175 -10.70 11.48 -22.26
C LEU A 175 -11.32 10.07 -22.34
N PRO A 176 -11.22 9.37 -23.48
CA PRO A 176 -11.76 8.01 -23.60
C PRO A 176 -10.99 7.04 -22.71
N LEU A 177 -11.69 6.06 -22.14
CA LEU A 177 -11.11 5.06 -21.24
C LEU A 177 -9.94 4.30 -21.86
N SER A 178 -9.98 4.04 -23.17
CA SER A 178 -8.89 3.37 -23.90
C SER A 178 -7.58 4.15 -23.95
N ARG A 179 -7.57 5.43 -23.55
CA ARG A 179 -6.36 6.25 -23.45
C ARG A 179 -5.84 6.40 -22.02
N LEU A 180 -6.55 5.86 -21.03
CA LEU A 180 -6.18 5.99 -19.61
C LEU A 180 -5.03 5.04 -19.24
N ASP A 181 -5.03 3.82 -19.81
CA ASP A 181 -3.97 2.81 -19.70
C ASP A 181 -3.62 2.30 -21.12
N PRO A 182 -2.69 2.95 -21.84
CA PRO A 182 -2.20 2.40 -23.11
C PRO A 182 -1.40 1.13 -22.85
N GLU A 183 -1.66 0.05 -23.60
CA GLU A 183 -0.87 -1.20 -23.57
C GLU A 183 0.63 -0.97 -23.82
#